data_AF-A0A389M349-F1
#
_entry.id   AF-A0A389M349-F1
#
_cell.length_a   1.000
_cell.length_b   1.000
_cell.length_c   1.000
_cell.angle_alpha   90.00
_cell.angle_beta   90.00
_cell.angle_gamma   90.00
#
_symmetry.space_group_name_H-M   'P 1'
#
loop_
_entity.id
_entity.type
_entity.pdbx_description
1 polymer ?
#
loop_
_entity_poly.entity_id
_entity_poly.type
_entity_poly.pdbx_seq_one_letter_code
_entity_poly.pdbx_strand_id
1 'polypeptide(L)'
;MKNIQIISRNKYKNLKEYRLIEEGIYRCLRAGVDVERGDYVIALSFTLEVERGELDNRQYPMRDIQDKFYAVISEVISGEDLSNIIEYEFSTGGELADIQALKSIVGKEVYNEDFEEEGIIYTKLVIK
;
A
#
# COMPACT_ATOMS: atom_id res chain seq x y z
N MET A 1 3.12 -8.58 -7.76
CA MET A 1 3.87 -7.96 -6.65
C MET A 1 4.05 -9.00 -5.56
N LYS A 2 5.28 -9.15 -5.07
CA LYS A 2 5.66 -10.15 -4.07
C LYS A 2 6.60 -9.56 -3.02
N ASN A 3 6.96 -10.36 -2.01
CA ASN A 3 7.84 -9.96 -0.91
C ASN A 3 7.37 -8.68 -0.22
N ILE A 4 6.06 -8.55 0.03
CA ILE A 4 5.48 -7.34 0.60
C ILE A 4 5.88 -7.23 2.07
N GLN A 5 6.57 -6.15 2.43
CA GLN A 5 7.15 -5.96 3.76
C GLN A 5 6.83 -4.60 4.34
N ILE A 6 6.67 -4.55 5.67
CA ILE A 6 6.59 -3.29 6.42
C ILE A 6 7.99 -2.68 6.48
N ILE A 7 8.10 -1.39 6.15
CA ILE A 7 9.34 -0.64 6.30
C ILE A 7 9.17 0.47 7.35
N SER A 8 10.18 0.64 8.19
CA SER A 8 10.19 1.71 9.20
C SER A 8 10.80 2.98 8.64
N ARG A 9 10.16 4.13 8.89
CA ARG A 9 10.60 5.44 8.42
C ARG A 9 11.18 6.26 9.56
N ASN A 10 12.24 7.02 9.31
CA ASN A 10 12.83 7.89 10.32
C ASN A 10 11.83 8.95 10.83
N LYS A 11 10.92 9.45 9.99
CA LYS A 11 9.91 10.45 10.37
C LYS A 11 8.95 9.95 11.46
N TYR A 12 8.70 8.64 11.55
CA TYR A 12 7.85 8.04 12.58
C TYR A 12 8.44 8.14 14.00
N LYS A 13 9.73 8.47 14.14
CA LYS A 13 10.36 8.75 15.44
C LYS A 13 9.91 10.11 16.03
N ASN A 14 9.29 10.98 15.22
CA ASN A 14 8.76 12.25 15.69
C ASN A 14 7.43 12.04 16.43
N LEU A 15 7.50 11.84 17.74
CA LEU A 15 6.33 11.59 18.61
C LEU A 15 5.34 12.75 18.69
N LYS A 16 5.70 13.94 18.20
CA LYS A 16 4.78 15.08 18.08
C LYS A 16 3.85 14.95 16.87
N GLU A 17 4.29 14.23 15.84
CA GLU A 17 3.59 14.09 14.56
C GLU A 17 3.07 12.68 14.32
N TYR A 18 3.57 11.67 15.03
CA TYR A 18 3.18 10.28 14.84
C TYR A 18 2.98 9.56 16.18
N ARG A 19 1.93 8.76 16.25
CA ARG A 19 1.68 7.79 17.34
C ARG A 19 1.64 6.38 16.77
N LEU A 20 2.47 5.49 17.29
CA LEU A 20 2.40 4.06 16.97
C LEU A 20 1.05 3.50 17.47
N ILE A 21 0.32 2.81 16.60
CA ILE A 21 -0.95 2.14 16.92
C ILE A 21 -0.72 0.63 17.04
N GLU A 22 -0.02 0.07 16.06
CA GLU A 22 0.43 -1.31 16.02
C GLU A 22 1.66 -1.42 15.11
N GLU A 23 2.29 -2.59 15.03
CA GLU A 23 3.49 -2.78 14.21
C GLU A 23 3.28 -2.27 12.77
N GLY A 24 4.07 -1.27 12.38
CA GLY A 24 4.02 -0.64 11.05
C GLY A 24 2.94 0.42 10.86
N ILE A 25 1.91 0.48 11.71
CA ILE A 25 0.79 1.42 11.57
C ILE A 25 0.93 2.56 12.56
N TYR A 26 0.92 3.77 12.02
CA TYR A 26 1.04 5.00 12.80
C TYR A 26 -0.17 5.88 12.52
N ARG A 27 -0.59 6.66 13.53
CA ARG A 27 -1.55 7.74 13.36
C ARG A 27 -0.80 9.06 13.20
N CYS A 28 -1.16 9.83 12.18
CA CYS A 28 -0.67 11.19 11.97
C CYS A 28 -1.33 12.16 12.96
N LEU A 29 -0.52 12.85 13.75
CA LEU A 29 -0.91 13.86 14.73
C LEU A 29 -0.63 15.27 14.16
N ARG A 30 -1.31 15.65 13.06
CA ARG A 30 -1.12 16.99 12.49
C ARG A 30 -1.80 18.05 13.37
N ALA A 31 -1.07 19.11 13.70
CA ALA A 31 -1.65 20.27 14.39
C ALA A 31 -2.74 20.92 13.50
N GLY A 32 -3.95 21.11 14.04
CA GLY A 32 -5.08 21.72 13.32
C GLY A 32 -5.92 20.75 12.48
N VAL A 33 -5.54 19.47 12.39
CA VAL A 33 -6.43 18.40 11.94
C VAL A 33 -7.06 17.81 13.19
N ASP A 34 -8.38 17.64 13.18
CA ASP A 34 -9.12 17.06 14.28
C ASP A 34 -8.44 15.75 14.73
N VAL A 35 -8.06 15.63 16.00
CA VAL A 35 -7.24 14.50 16.50
C VAL A 35 -7.98 13.18 16.34
N GLU A 36 -9.31 13.24 16.19
CA GLU A 36 -10.18 12.11 15.87
C GLU A 36 -10.25 11.75 14.37
N ARG A 37 -9.75 12.61 13.47
CA ARG A 37 -9.73 12.46 12.00
C ARG A 37 -8.33 12.33 11.39
N GLY A 38 -7.28 12.21 12.19
CA GLY A 38 -5.93 12.03 11.67
C GLY A 38 -5.78 10.71 10.90
N ASP A 39 -5.21 10.77 9.69
CA ASP A 39 -4.99 9.61 8.83
C ASP A 39 -4.10 8.56 9.50
N TYR A 40 -4.40 7.29 9.25
CA TYR A 40 -3.48 6.19 9.56
C TYR A 40 -2.54 5.97 8.39
N VAL A 41 -1.27 5.69 8.69
CA VAL A 41 -0.24 5.46 7.69
C VAL A 41 0.51 4.16 7.93
N ILE A 42 0.92 3.52 6.83
CA ILE A 42 1.83 2.37 6.79
C ILE A 42 2.78 2.55 5.61
N ALA A 43 4.06 2.25 5.80
CA ALA A 43 5.01 2.20 4.69
C ALA A 43 5.31 0.75 4.33
N LEU A 44 5.17 0.44 3.04
CA LEU A 44 5.33 -0.90 2.49
C LEU A 44 6.36 -0.90 1.35
N SER A 45 7.16 -1.96 1.30
CA SER A 45 8.02 -2.31 0.17
C SER A 45 7.41 -3.46 -0.62
N PHE A 46 7.53 -3.42 -1.94
CA PHE A 46 7.05 -4.45 -2.87
C PHE A 46 8.15 -4.80 -3.85
N THR A 47 8.24 -6.08 -4.20
CA THR A 47 8.99 -6.53 -5.38
C THR A 47 8.04 -6.72 -6.56
N LEU A 48 8.28 -6.00 -7.66
CA LEU A 48 7.59 -6.15 -8.94
C LEU A 48 7.92 -7.51 -9.58
N GLU A 49 6.91 -8.15 -10.16
CA GLU A 49 7.02 -9.38 -10.94
C GLU A 49 7.16 -9.06 -12.43
N VAL A 50 8.39 -9.20 -12.95
CA VAL A 50 8.70 -8.96 -14.37
C VAL A 50 7.92 -9.91 -15.26
N GLU A 51 7.77 -11.17 -14.83
CA GLU A 51 6.98 -12.21 -15.48
C GLU A 51 5.50 -11.86 -15.67
N ARG A 52 4.98 -10.88 -14.91
CA ARG A 52 3.62 -10.38 -15.01
C ARG A 52 3.53 -8.99 -15.67
N GLY A 53 4.63 -8.48 -16.21
CA GLY A 53 4.68 -7.17 -16.87
C GLY A 53 4.62 -5.98 -15.93
N GLU A 54 4.82 -6.17 -14.62
CA GLU A 54 4.68 -5.10 -13.62
C GLU A 54 5.79 -4.04 -13.73
N LEU A 55 6.92 -4.37 -14.38
CA LEU A 55 7.97 -3.41 -14.66
C LEU A 55 7.57 -2.44 -15.79
N ASP A 56 6.84 -2.94 -16.79
CA ASP A 56 6.35 -2.16 -17.93
C ASP A 56 5.07 -1.37 -17.56
N ASN A 57 4.26 -1.93 -16.66
CA ASN A 57 3.05 -1.30 -16.15
C ASN A 57 2.98 -1.37 -14.62
N ARG A 58 3.64 -0.40 -13.96
CA ARG A 58 3.65 -0.28 -12.49
C ARG A 58 2.30 0.11 -11.88
N GLN A 59 1.30 0.47 -12.69
CA GLN A 59 -0.02 0.83 -12.19
C GLN A 59 -0.80 -0.40 -11.69
N TYR A 60 -0.56 -1.57 -12.26
CA TYR A 60 -1.24 -2.80 -11.87
C TYR A 60 -0.22 -3.78 -11.29
N PRO A 61 -0.49 -4.37 -10.11
CA PRO A 61 -1.74 -4.37 -9.36
C PRO A 61 -1.97 -3.19 -8.39
N MET A 62 -1.08 -2.19 -8.38
CA MET A 62 -1.12 -1.10 -7.38
C MET A 62 -2.47 -0.38 -7.30
N ARG A 63 -3.08 -0.04 -8.44
CA ARG A 63 -4.37 0.65 -8.50
C ARG A 63 -5.48 -0.18 -7.85
N ASP A 64 -5.52 -1.48 -8.12
CA ASP A 64 -6.52 -2.37 -7.53
C ASP A 64 -6.28 -2.57 -6.03
N ILE A 65 -5.02 -2.51 -5.56
CA ILE A 65 -4.70 -2.48 -4.12
C ILE A 65 -5.29 -1.21 -3.49
N GLN A 66 -5.08 -0.04 -4.10
CA GLN A 66 -5.63 1.23 -3.61
C GLN A 66 -7.16 1.19 -3.53
N ASP A 67 -7.81 0.70 -4.58
CA ASP A 67 -9.27 0.61 -4.66
C ASP A 67 -9.84 -0.42 -3.66
N LYS A 68 -9.19 -1.59 -3.51
CA LYS A 68 -9.66 -2.65 -2.59
C LYS A 68 -9.57 -2.25 -1.12
N PHE A 69 -8.55 -1.48 -0.75
CA PHE A 69 -8.25 -1.14 0.65
C PHE A 69 -8.50 0.33 0.99
N TYR A 70 -9.14 1.09 0.10
CA TYR A 70 -9.40 2.53 0.28
C TYR A 70 -8.15 3.33 0.69
N ALA A 71 -6.99 2.91 0.15
CA ALA A 71 -5.69 3.43 0.54
C ALA A 71 -5.12 4.28 -0.60
N VAL A 72 -4.62 5.46 -0.26
CA VAL A 72 -3.93 6.34 -1.21
C VAL A 72 -2.43 6.32 -0.93
N ILE A 73 -1.61 6.45 -1.97
CA ILE A 73 -0.17 6.65 -1.79
C ILE A 73 0.01 8.09 -1.28
N SER A 74 0.41 8.24 -0.01
CA SER A 74 0.68 9.54 0.61
C SER A 74 2.10 10.02 0.32
N GLU A 75 3.03 9.10 0.08
CA GLU A 75 4.42 9.41 -0.25
C GLU A 75 5.05 8.33 -1.13
N VAL A 76 5.74 8.75 -2.20
CA VAL A 76 6.63 7.88 -2.97
C VAL A 76 8.01 7.89 -2.33
N ILE A 77 8.45 6.75 -1.78
CA ILE A 77 9.73 6.63 -1.06
C ILE A 77 10.84 6.20 -2.04
N SER A 78 10.55 5.18 -2.84
CA SER A 78 11.40 4.63 -3.89
C SER A 78 10.51 3.98 -4.96
N GLY A 79 10.96 3.95 -6.22
CA GLY A 79 10.17 3.37 -7.32
C GLY A 79 10.04 4.22 -8.57
N GLU A 80 10.86 5.28 -8.72
CA GLU A 80 11.02 6.01 -9.99
C GLU A 80 12.21 5.51 -10.82
N ASP A 81 13.07 4.68 -10.24
CA ASP A 81 14.21 4.05 -10.89
C ASP A 81 13.82 2.73 -11.60
N LEU A 82 14.71 2.20 -12.45
CA LEU A 82 14.55 0.89 -13.11
C LEU A 82 14.65 -0.30 -12.14
N SER A 83 14.58 -0.05 -10.84
CA SER A 83 14.49 -1.07 -9.79
C SER A 83 13.19 -1.85 -9.92
N ASN A 84 13.26 -3.14 -9.57
CA ASN A 84 12.08 -3.97 -9.38
C ASN A 84 11.52 -3.85 -7.96
N ILE A 85 12.10 -2.99 -7.11
CA ILE A 85 11.62 -2.71 -5.76
C ILE A 85 10.98 -1.33 -5.76
N ILE A 86 9.76 -1.25 -5.24
CA ILE A 86 9.06 0.00 -5.00
C ILE A 86 8.73 0.12 -3.52
N GLU A 87 8.75 1.33 -2.99
CA GLU A 87 8.46 1.63 -1.60
C GLU A 87 7.52 2.82 -1.53
N TYR A 88 6.36 2.62 -0.89
CA TYR A 88 5.32 3.63 -0.77
C TYR A 88 4.86 3.76 0.68
N GLU A 89 4.53 4.97 1.08
CA GLU A 89 3.66 5.19 2.22
C GLU A 89 2.22 5.27 1.74
N PHE A 90 1.35 4.54 2.41
CA PHE A 90 -0.09 4.60 2.22
C PHE A 90 -0.74 5.34 3.38
N SER A 91 -1.81 6.05 3.07
CA SER A 91 -2.74 6.59 4.06
C SER A 91 -4.18 6.18 3.77
N THR A 92 -4.98 5.99 4.79
CA THR A 92 -6.45 5.83 4.68
C THR A 92 -7.15 7.06 5.23
N GLY A 93 -8.33 7.39 4.71
CA GLY A 93 -9.13 8.57 5.06
C GLY A 93 -9.75 8.56 6.47
N GLY A 94 -9.10 7.92 7.44
CA GLY A 94 -9.45 7.97 8.86
C GLY A 94 -9.93 6.65 9.47
N GLU A 95 -10.14 5.58 8.68
CA GLU A 95 -10.53 4.29 9.24
C GLU A 95 -9.31 3.39 9.49
N LEU A 96 -9.16 2.96 10.75
CA LEU A 96 -8.10 2.03 11.17
C LEU A 96 -8.27 0.65 10.48
N ALA A 97 -9.52 0.24 10.26
CA ALA A 97 -9.86 -1.03 9.64
C ALA A 97 -9.29 -1.14 8.22
N ASP A 98 -9.34 -0.07 7.43
CA ASP A 98 -8.82 -0.03 6.07
C ASP A 98 -7.30 -0.23 6.02
N ILE A 99 -6.56 0.45 6.90
CA ILE A 99 -5.09 0.34 6.92
C ILE A 99 -4.66 -1.02 7.47
N GLN A 100 -5.43 -1.61 8.40
CA GLN A 100 -5.23 -2.97 8.89
C GLN A 100 -5.54 -4.01 7.80
N ALA A 101 -6.58 -3.78 7.00
CA ALA A 101 -6.91 -4.61 5.86
C ALA A 101 -5.80 -4.55 4.80
N LEU A 102 -5.26 -3.35 4.51
CA LEU A 102 -4.09 -3.21 3.65
C LEU A 102 -2.89 -3.99 4.21
N LYS A 103 -2.59 -3.83 5.51
CA LYS A 103 -1.51 -4.58 6.17
C LYS A 103 -1.65 -6.10 6.03
N SER A 104 -2.87 -6.62 5.85
CA SER A 104 -3.10 -8.06 5.67
C SER A 104 -2.46 -8.66 4.40
N ILE A 105 -1.94 -7.83 3.48
CA ILE A 105 -1.18 -8.29 2.30
C ILE A 105 0.31 -8.48 2.59
N VAL A 106 0.81 -8.06 3.76
CA VAL A 106 2.20 -8.28 4.15
C VAL A 106 2.49 -9.79 4.15
N GLY A 107 3.59 -10.18 3.50
CA GLY A 107 3.98 -11.58 3.31
C GLY A 107 3.21 -12.34 2.23
N LYS A 108 2.30 -11.68 1.49
CA LYS A 108 1.51 -12.29 0.41
C LYS A 108 2.03 -11.94 -0.98
N GLU A 109 1.55 -12.68 -1.96
CA GLU A 109 1.65 -12.32 -3.38
C GLU A 109 0.35 -11.63 -3.80
N VAL A 110 0.48 -10.50 -4.50
CA VAL A 110 -0.66 -9.73 -4.99
C VAL A 110 -0.45 -9.46 -6.47
N TYR A 111 -1.38 -9.88 -7.32
CA TYR A 111 -1.25 -9.74 -8.77
C TYR A 111 -2.61 -9.66 -9.44
N ASN A 112 -2.63 -9.14 -10.66
CA ASN A 112 -3.80 -9.22 -11.52
C ASN A 112 -3.80 -10.49 -12.35
N GLU A 113 -4.99 -11.07 -12.51
CA GLU A 113 -5.23 -12.25 -13.33
C GLU A 113 -6.46 -12.00 -14.20
N ASP A 114 -6.31 -12.27 -15.49
CA ASP A 114 -7.40 -12.20 -16.45
C ASP A 114 -8.22 -13.50 -16.42
N PHE A 115 -9.53 -13.36 -16.60
CA PHE A 115 -10.45 -14.46 -16.75
C PHE A 115 -11.52 -14.11 -17.78
N GLU A 116 -12.05 -15.13 -18.45
CA GLU A 116 -13.10 -14.97 -19.45
C GLU A 116 -14.46 -15.34 -18.86
N GLU A 117 -15.44 -14.45 -19.04
CA GLU A 117 -16.83 -14.69 -18.69
C GLU A 117 -17.70 -14.17 -19.83
N GLU A 118 -18.53 -15.05 -20.40
CA GLU A 118 -19.41 -14.75 -21.55
C GLU A 118 -18.68 -14.16 -22.79
N GLY A 119 -17.42 -14.54 -23.01
CA GLY A 119 -16.60 -14.02 -24.12
C GLY A 119 -16.01 -12.62 -23.87
N ILE A 120 -16.19 -12.08 -22.66
CA ILE A 120 -15.58 -10.81 -22.21
C ILE A 120 -14.41 -11.15 -21.28
N ILE A 121 -13.26 -10.51 -21.51
CA ILE A 121 -12.09 -10.62 -20.65
C ILE A 121 -12.23 -9.61 -19.51
N TYR A 122 -12.21 -10.11 -18.28
CA TYR A 122 -12.19 -9.35 -17.05
C TYR A 122 -10.86 -9.55 -16.34
N THR A 123 -10.44 -8.54 -15.59
CA THR A 123 -9.25 -8.61 -14.74
C THR A 123 -9.70 -8.57 -13.27
N LYS A 124 -9.15 -9.44 -12.43
CA LYS A 124 -9.37 -9.43 -10.98
C LYS A 124 -8.04 -9.27 -10.24
N LEU A 125 -8.10 -8.68 -9.06
CA LEU A 125 -7.00 -8.69 -8.11
C LEU A 125 -7.00 -10.02 -7.32
N VAL A 126 -5.87 -10.73 -7.37
CA VAL A 126 -5.62 -11.95 -6.61
C VAL A 126 -4.66 -11.65 -5.47
N ILE A 127 -4.97 -12.15 -4.27
CA ILE A 127 -4.14 -12.05 -3.07
C ILE A 127 -3.94 -13.46 -2.53
N LYS A 128 -2.69 -13.91 -2.46
CA LYS A 128 -2.31 -15.29 -2.11
C LYS A 128 -1.37 -15.34 -0.91
#